data_AF-A0A939UCH0-F1
#
_entry.id   AF-A0A939UCH0-F1
#
_cell.length_a   1.000
_cell.length_b   1.000
_cell.length_c   1.000
_cell.angle_alpha   90.00
_cell.angle_beta   90.00
_cell.angle_gamma   90.00
#
_symmetry.space_group_name_H-M   'P 1'
#
loop_
_entity.id
_entity.type
_entity.pdbx_description
1 polymer ?
#
loop_
_entity_poly.entity_id
_entity_poly.type
_entity_poly.pdbx_seq_one_letter_code
_entity_poly.pdbx_strand_id
1 'polypeptide(L)'
;MSVKRIIFGLFILVCGFSLFAQSLPDGYGGVHLGMSLDETKKQLLKNSDFGYSGDRDVSLLPGQGRTLIETNASGGRGSPYLTQCYFQFYNEQLYIITININNQKTDYYTMYTTLSEKYGKPVSLDPQMAVWENDSIIIQLERPLSVKYIDKETFDMLKTAATVQKSFEEQNLQSFLDEF
;
A
#
# COMPACT_ATOMS: atom_id res chain seq x y z
N MET A 1 27.10 52.90 -46.25
CA MET A 1 26.75 52.92 -44.81
C MET A 1 25.26 52.63 -44.70
N SER A 2 24.88 51.37 -44.42
CA SER A 2 24.55 50.84 -43.08
C SER A 2 23.23 51.45 -42.56
N VAL A 3 22.15 50.72 -42.22
CA VAL A 3 22.06 49.52 -41.39
C VAL A 3 20.79 48.75 -41.76
N LYS A 4 20.86 47.43 -42.01
CA LYS A 4 19.69 46.53 -42.06
C LYS A 4 19.39 46.05 -40.63
N ARG A 5 18.20 46.33 -40.13
CA ARG A 5 17.70 45.84 -38.83
C ARG A 5 17.37 44.35 -38.94
N ILE A 6 18.11 43.51 -38.22
CA ILE A 6 17.79 42.10 -38.04
C ILE A 6 16.89 42.03 -36.79
N ILE A 7 15.62 41.66 -36.97
CA ILE A 7 14.71 41.32 -35.89
C ILE A 7 14.93 39.84 -35.58
N PHE A 8 15.50 39.54 -34.41
CA PHE A 8 15.67 38.19 -33.90
C PHE A 8 14.35 37.78 -33.23
N GLY A 9 13.59 36.89 -33.86
CA GLY A 9 12.39 36.29 -33.28
C GLY A 9 12.76 35.30 -32.19
N LEU A 10 12.36 35.59 -30.95
CA LEU A 10 12.45 34.70 -29.81
C LEU A 10 11.46 33.54 -30.00
N PHE A 11 11.95 32.37 -30.39
CA PHE A 11 11.16 31.13 -30.42
C PHE A 11 11.00 30.65 -28.97
N ILE A 12 9.88 30.97 -28.32
CA ILE A 12 9.53 30.39 -27.02
C ILE A 12 9.20 28.91 -27.28
N LEU A 13 10.19 28.07 -27.02
CA LEU A 13 10.04 26.63 -26.95
C LEU A 13 9.27 26.34 -25.65
N VAL A 14 7.95 26.23 -25.74
CA VAL A 14 7.10 25.69 -24.67
C VAL A 14 7.42 24.20 -24.57
N CYS A 15 8.51 23.87 -23.89
CA CYS A 15 8.77 22.52 -23.42
C CYS A 15 7.61 22.13 -22.51
N GLY A 16 6.84 21.12 -22.95
CA GLY A 16 5.75 20.57 -22.17
C GLY A 16 6.22 20.19 -20.78
N PHE A 17 5.50 20.68 -19.77
CA PHE A 17 5.43 19.97 -18.50
C PHE A 17 4.74 18.65 -18.78
N SER A 18 5.52 17.64 -19.17
CA SER A 18 5.05 16.28 -19.08
C SER A 18 4.75 16.01 -17.61
N LEU A 19 3.45 15.92 -17.29
CA LEU A 19 2.93 15.32 -16.07
C LEU A 19 3.32 13.84 -16.07
N PHE A 20 4.61 13.54 -15.87
CA PHE A 20 5.05 12.16 -15.69
C PHE A 20 4.73 11.76 -14.26
N ALA A 21 3.65 11.00 -14.11
CA ALA A 21 3.36 10.27 -12.88
C ALA A 21 4.58 9.42 -12.50
N GLN A 22 4.97 9.45 -11.23
CA GLN A 22 6.04 8.61 -10.71
C GLN A 22 5.58 7.14 -10.68
N SER A 23 6.51 6.19 -10.79
CA SER A 23 6.22 4.78 -10.57
C SER A 23 5.69 4.54 -9.14
N LEU A 24 4.75 3.59 -9.00
CA LEU A 24 4.23 3.19 -7.70
C LEU A 24 5.37 2.57 -6.86
N PRO A 25 5.56 3.01 -5.61
CA PRO A 25 6.49 2.38 -4.70
C PRO A 25 5.93 1.03 -4.22
N ASP A 26 6.84 0.12 -3.92
CA ASP A 26 6.58 -1.21 -3.35
C ASP A 26 6.56 -1.20 -1.81
N GLY A 27 6.52 -0.03 -1.17
CA GLY A 27 6.63 0.05 0.28
C GLY A 27 6.65 1.44 0.88
N TYR A 28 6.91 1.49 2.18
CA TYR A 28 6.92 2.71 3.00
C TYR A 28 7.94 2.61 4.13
N GLY A 29 8.63 3.71 4.41
CA GLY A 29 9.51 3.82 5.59
C GLY A 29 10.69 2.84 5.63
N GLY A 30 11.15 2.36 4.46
CA GLY A 30 12.24 1.39 4.33
C GLY A 30 11.80 -0.08 4.42
N VAL A 31 10.50 -0.34 4.56
CA VAL A 31 9.90 -1.67 4.47
C VAL A 31 9.24 -1.82 3.11
N HIS A 32 9.55 -2.92 2.40
CA HIS A 32 9.14 -3.16 1.02
C HIS A 32 8.49 -4.54 0.88
N LEU A 33 7.56 -4.66 -0.07
CA LEU A 33 6.97 -5.95 -0.47
C LEU A 33 8.07 -6.95 -0.86
N GLY A 34 7.82 -8.24 -0.61
CA GLY A 34 8.76 -9.33 -0.84
C GLY A 34 9.85 -9.50 0.23
N MET A 35 10.02 -8.54 1.15
CA MET A 35 10.95 -8.72 2.27
C MET A 35 10.58 -9.92 3.13
N SER A 36 11.60 -10.64 3.60
CA SER A 36 11.41 -11.69 4.60
C SER A 36 10.92 -11.11 5.94
N LEU A 37 10.39 -11.98 6.79
CA LEU A 37 10.03 -11.62 8.17
C LEU A 37 11.21 -10.97 8.91
N ASP A 38 12.40 -11.59 8.86
CA ASP A 38 13.59 -11.09 9.58
C ASP A 38 14.12 -9.77 9.02
N GLU A 39 14.10 -9.58 7.70
CA GLU A 39 14.47 -8.30 7.10
C GLU A 39 13.49 -7.20 7.49
N THR A 40 12.19 -7.50 7.48
CA THR A 40 11.15 -6.56 7.89
C THR A 40 11.35 -6.13 9.34
N LYS A 41 11.56 -7.08 10.26
CA LYS A 41 11.87 -6.78 11.67
C LYS A 41 13.08 -5.85 11.82
N LYS A 42 14.15 -6.09 11.06
CA LYS A 42 15.36 -5.24 11.08
C LYS A 42 15.07 -3.83 10.60
N GLN A 43 14.27 -3.66 9.55
CA GLN A 43 13.91 -2.34 9.04
C GLN A 43 12.98 -1.59 10.01
N LEU A 44 12.01 -2.28 10.60
CA LEU A 44 11.12 -1.72 11.60
C LEU A 44 11.88 -1.27 12.87
N LEU A 45 12.91 -2.00 13.29
CA LEU A 45 13.78 -1.57 14.41
C LEU A 45 14.62 -0.33 14.08
N LYS A 46 15.00 -0.14 12.81
CA LYS A 46 15.74 1.04 12.35
C LYS A 46 14.87 2.28 12.24
N ASN A 47 13.57 2.11 12.01
CA ASN A 47 12.64 3.20 11.83
C ASN A 47 11.70 3.32 13.04
N SER A 48 12.04 4.20 13.97
CA SER A 48 11.27 4.44 15.19
C SER A 48 9.84 4.91 14.93
N ASP A 49 9.53 5.44 13.74
CA ASP A 49 8.19 5.97 13.43
C ASP A 49 7.09 4.94 13.61
N PHE A 50 7.38 3.66 13.37
CA PHE A 50 6.40 2.58 13.49
C PHE A 50 6.09 2.19 14.93
N GLY A 51 6.96 2.53 15.90
CA GLY A 51 6.80 2.07 17.29
C GLY A 51 6.90 0.56 17.47
N TYR A 52 7.68 -0.12 16.62
CA TYR A 52 7.88 -1.58 16.68
C TYR A 52 8.66 -1.99 17.94
N SER A 53 8.14 -2.97 18.67
CA SER A 53 8.66 -3.42 19.97
C SER A 53 9.40 -4.78 19.91
N GLY A 54 9.72 -5.27 18.72
CA GLY A 54 10.35 -6.57 18.53
C GLY A 54 9.33 -7.71 18.46
N ASP A 55 9.75 -8.92 18.81
CA ASP A 55 8.96 -10.14 18.60
C ASP A 55 7.59 -10.17 19.30
N ARG A 56 7.36 -9.29 20.29
CA ARG A 56 6.05 -9.12 20.93
C ARG A 56 4.95 -8.71 19.94
N ASP A 57 5.35 -7.98 18.90
CA ASP A 57 4.43 -7.45 17.89
C ASP A 57 4.14 -8.48 16.78
N VAL A 58 4.71 -9.68 16.87
CA VAL A 58 4.59 -10.74 15.85
C VAL A 58 3.54 -11.77 16.28
N SER A 59 2.59 -12.06 15.39
CA SER A 59 1.54 -13.05 15.60
C SER A 59 1.45 -14.04 14.45
N LEU A 60 1.17 -15.30 14.75
CA LEU A 60 0.79 -16.29 13.74
C LEU A 60 -0.70 -16.17 13.47
N LEU A 61 -1.08 -16.09 12.20
CA LEU A 61 -2.49 -16.02 11.80
C LEU A 61 -3.04 -17.42 11.48
N PRO A 62 -4.36 -17.62 11.55
CA PRO A 62 -5.00 -18.84 11.07
C PRO A 62 -4.69 -19.10 9.58
N GLY A 63 -4.45 -20.37 9.24
CA GLY A 63 -4.02 -20.80 7.91
C GLY A 63 -2.49 -21.03 7.83
N GLN A 64 -2.07 -21.88 6.90
CA GLN A 64 -0.65 -22.21 6.76
C GLN A 64 0.16 -21.02 6.21
N GLY A 65 1.35 -20.80 6.78
CA GLY A 65 2.33 -19.85 6.28
C GLY A 65 1.97 -18.37 6.49
N ARG A 66 1.01 -18.04 7.37
CA ARG A 66 0.58 -16.65 7.59
C ARG A 66 1.09 -16.08 8.91
N THR A 67 1.75 -14.93 8.81
CA THR A 67 2.27 -14.17 9.96
C THR A 67 1.85 -12.71 9.83
N LEU A 68 1.68 -12.04 10.96
CA LEU A 68 1.39 -10.61 11.06
C LEU A 68 2.40 -9.94 11.99
N ILE A 69 2.89 -8.77 11.61
CA ILE A 69 3.48 -7.81 12.54
C ILE A 69 2.50 -6.67 12.76
N GLU A 70 2.27 -6.31 14.03
CA GLU A 70 1.40 -5.24 14.49
C GLU A 70 2.20 -4.19 15.26
N THR A 71 2.51 -3.05 14.64
CA THR A 71 3.32 -2.00 15.30
C THR A 71 2.44 -0.95 15.95
N ASN A 72 2.88 -0.31 17.04
CA ASN A 72 2.11 0.71 17.75
C ASN A 72 2.84 2.06 17.81
N ALA A 73 2.57 2.94 16.85
CA ALA A 73 3.16 4.29 16.83
C ALA A 73 2.49 5.25 17.84
N SER A 74 1.22 5.00 18.19
CA SER A 74 0.41 5.86 19.08
C SER A 74 0.88 5.87 20.54
N GLY A 75 1.67 4.88 20.97
CA GLY A 75 2.15 4.72 22.36
C GLY A 75 3.23 5.70 22.83
N GLY A 76 3.40 6.85 22.15
CA GLY A 76 4.36 7.90 22.52
C GLY A 76 5.82 7.65 22.12
N ARG A 77 6.09 6.56 21.37
CA ARG A 77 7.43 6.20 20.88
C ARG A 77 7.57 6.23 19.36
N GLY A 78 6.46 6.38 18.63
CA GLY A 78 6.44 6.44 17.17
C GLY A 78 6.09 7.82 16.62
N SER A 79 5.92 7.88 15.31
CA SER A 79 5.54 9.09 14.60
C SER A 79 4.12 9.51 14.99
N PRO A 80 3.86 10.81 15.24
CA PRO A 80 2.52 11.29 15.55
C PRO A 80 1.55 11.15 14.37
N TYR A 81 2.06 10.93 13.16
CA TYR A 81 1.29 10.75 11.94
C TYR A 81 0.84 9.31 11.73
N LEU A 82 1.45 8.34 12.42
CA LEU A 82 1.09 6.93 12.30
C LEU A 82 0.30 6.49 13.52
N THR A 83 -0.49 5.43 13.34
CA THR A 83 -1.14 4.71 14.44
C THR A 83 -0.66 3.25 14.44
N GLN A 84 -1.58 2.29 14.46
CA GLN A 84 -1.22 0.87 14.38
C GLN A 84 -0.93 0.50 12.92
N CYS A 85 0.26 -0.01 12.59
CA CYS A 85 0.55 -0.47 11.22
C CYS A 85 0.60 -1.99 11.16
N TYR A 86 0.27 -2.56 10.00
CA TYR A 86 0.18 -4.00 9.80
C TYR A 86 1.08 -4.47 8.66
N PHE A 87 1.84 -5.52 8.89
CA PHE A 87 2.71 -6.16 7.88
C PHE A 87 2.35 -7.63 7.80
N GLN A 88 1.71 -8.05 6.71
CA GLN A 88 1.19 -9.40 6.55
C GLN A 88 2.11 -10.21 5.65
N PHE A 89 2.40 -11.43 6.11
CA PHE A 89 3.30 -12.34 5.44
C PHE A 89 2.54 -13.57 4.97
N TYR A 90 2.94 -14.08 3.81
CA TYR A 90 2.54 -15.38 3.30
C TYR A 90 3.80 -16.12 2.87
N ASN A 91 3.98 -17.35 3.36
CA ASN A 91 5.20 -18.15 3.15
C ASN A 91 6.48 -17.33 3.40
N GLU A 92 6.52 -16.64 4.54
CA GLU A 92 7.62 -15.80 5.02
C GLU A 92 7.92 -14.53 4.22
N GLN A 93 7.15 -14.23 3.16
CA GLN A 93 7.30 -13.01 2.36
C GLN A 93 6.20 -12.00 2.65
N LEU A 94 6.59 -10.74 2.82
CA LEU A 94 5.69 -9.61 3.04
C LEU A 94 4.90 -9.31 1.77
N TYR A 95 3.58 -9.47 1.82
CA TYR A 95 2.71 -9.28 0.65
C TYR A 95 1.66 -8.18 0.83
N ILE A 96 1.40 -7.74 2.07
CA ILE A 96 0.58 -6.55 2.34
C ILE A 96 1.23 -5.70 3.43
N ILE A 97 1.38 -4.41 3.15
CA ILE A 97 1.76 -3.37 4.12
C ILE A 97 0.55 -2.46 4.29
N THR A 98 0.05 -2.28 5.52
CA THR A 98 -1.01 -1.31 5.84
C THR A 98 -0.47 -0.23 6.77
N ILE A 99 -0.43 1.00 6.25
CA ILE A 99 -0.02 2.19 6.99
C ILE A 99 -1.28 2.94 7.44
N ASN A 100 -1.63 2.83 8.72
CA ASN A 100 -2.74 3.60 9.27
C ASN A 100 -2.24 4.95 9.74
N ILE A 101 -2.88 6.00 9.22
CA ILE A 101 -2.47 7.38 9.44
C ILE A 101 -3.40 7.99 10.49
N ASN A 102 -2.83 8.82 11.35
CA ASN A 102 -3.57 9.54 12.38
C ASN A 102 -4.48 10.60 11.73
N ASN A 103 -5.79 10.34 11.75
CA ASN A 103 -6.82 11.22 11.19
C ASN A 103 -7.01 12.55 11.94
N GLN A 104 -6.34 12.74 13.09
CA GLN A 104 -6.25 14.03 13.77
C GLN A 104 -5.12 14.91 13.23
N LYS A 105 -4.20 14.33 12.44
CA LYS A 105 -3.06 15.04 11.86
C LYS A 105 -3.22 15.36 10.38
N THR A 106 -4.01 14.56 9.66
CA THR A 106 -4.34 14.78 8.25
C THR A 106 -5.66 14.06 7.93
N ASP A 107 -6.16 14.24 6.72
CA ASP A 107 -7.43 13.66 6.27
C ASP A 107 -7.28 12.91 4.94
N TYR A 108 -8.36 12.21 4.58
CA TYR A 108 -8.43 11.42 3.36
C TYR A 108 -8.23 12.26 2.10
N TYR A 109 -8.81 13.46 2.06
CA TYR A 109 -8.74 14.30 0.88
C TYR A 109 -7.31 14.74 0.61
N THR A 110 -6.60 15.17 1.66
CA THR A 110 -5.19 15.54 1.62
C THR A 110 -4.34 14.38 1.10
N MET A 111 -4.53 13.18 1.67
CA MET A 111 -3.81 11.98 1.20
C MET A 111 -4.14 11.63 -0.26
N TYR A 112 -5.41 11.71 -0.64
CA TYR A 112 -5.86 11.47 -2.01
C TYR A 112 -5.21 12.45 -2.99
N THR A 113 -5.19 13.75 -2.68
CA THR A 113 -4.57 14.76 -3.52
C THR A 113 -3.07 14.53 -3.62
N THR A 114 -2.39 14.26 -2.50
CA THR A 114 -0.94 13.99 -2.49
C THR A 114 -0.58 12.76 -3.32
N LEU A 115 -1.32 11.66 -3.18
CA LEU A 115 -1.09 10.46 -3.98
C LEU A 115 -1.42 10.70 -5.46
N SER A 116 -2.49 11.46 -5.77
CA SER A 116 -2.88 11.75 -7.14
C SER A 116 -1.87 12.64 -7.87
N GLU A 117 -1.30 13.62 -7.17
CA GLU A 117 -0.24 14.49 -7.70
C GLU A 117 1.03 13.69 -7.98
N LYS A 118 1.34 12.71 -7.13
CA LYS A 118 2.57 11.92 -7.24
C LYS A 118 2.48 10.79 -8.26
N TYR A 119 1.35 10.09 -8.29
CA TYR A 119 1.16 8.84 -9.05
C TYR A 119 0.13 8.94 -10.18
N GLY A 120 -0.41 10.13 -10.43
CA GLY A 120 -1.50 10.33 -11.39
C GLY A 120 -2.86 9.94 -10.80
N LYS A 121 -3.91 9.96 -11.62
CA LYS A 121 -5.27 9.60 -11.17
C LYS A 121 -5.35 8.10 -10.83
N PRO A 122 -6.14 7.72 -9.82
CA PRO A 122 -6.36 6.31 -9.52
C PRO A 122 -7.08 5.61 -10.68
N VAL A 123 -6.84 4.31 -10.82
CA VAL A 123 -7.53 3.43 -11.80
C VAL A 123 -8.95 3.09 -11.36
N SER A 124 -9.24 3.16 -10.06
CA SER A 124 -10.57 2.96 -9.48
C SER A 124 -10.78 3.90 -8.29
N LEU A 125 -12.02 4.41 -8.15
CA LEU A 125 -12.42 5.28 -7.05
C LEU A 125 -13.88 4.99 -6.70
N ASP A 126 -14.13 4.67 -5.44
CA ASP A 126 -15.46 4.51 -4.86
C ASP A 126 -15.55 5.25 -3.51
N PRO A 127 -16.73 5.24 -2.84
CA PRO A 127 -16.87 5.93 -1.56
C PRO A 127 -15.95 5.42 -0.44
N GLN A 128 -15.46 4.18 -0.51
CA GLN A 128 -14.62 3.53 0.50
C GLN A 128 -13.13 3.69 0.21
N MET A 129 -12.72 3.69 -1.06
CA MET A 129 -11.29 3.71 -1.41
C MET A 129 -10.96 4.28 -2.79
N ALA A 130 -9.69 4.66 -2.96
CA ALA A 130 -9.06 4.98 -4.24
C ALA A 130 -7.92 3.99 -4.49
N VAL A 131 -7.74 3.55 -5.73
CA VAL A 131 -6.79 2.49 -6.11
C VAL A 131 -5.86 2.97 -7.21
N TRP A 132 -4.56 2.82 -7.01
CA TRP A 132 -3.53 2.92 -8.03
C TRP A 132 -2.93 1.54 -8.24
N GLU A 133 -2.65 1.18 -9.48
CA GLU A 133 -2.17 -0.16 -9.81
C GLU A 133 -1.20 -0.13 -10.99
N ASN A 134 -0.19 -0.98 -10.95
CA ASN A 134 0.63 -1.35 -12.10
C ASN A 134 0.70 -2.90 -12.22
N ASP A 135 1.67 -3.41 -13.00
CA ASP A 135 1.78 -4.85 -13.25
C ASP A 135 2.07 -5.68 -11.99
N SER A 136 2.67 -5.10 -10.95
CA SER A 136 3.16 -5.84 -9.78
C SER A 136 2.57 -5.36 -8.45
N ILE A 137 2.12 -4.11 -8.36
CA ILE A 137 1.77 -3.46 -7.09
C ILE A 137 0.39 -2.83 -7.19
N ILE A 138 -0.40 -3.01 -6.13
CA ILE A 138 -1.63 -2.25 -5.89
C ILE A 138 -1.40 -1.34 -4.68
N ILE A 139 -1.70 -0.06 -4.84
CA ILE A 139 -1.79 0.91 -3.73
C ILE A 139 -3.26 1.26 -3.52
N GLN A 140 -3.75 1.10 -2.30
CA GLN A 140 -5.11 1.48 -1.92
C GLN A 140 -5.08 2.56 -0.84
N LEU A 141 -5.80 3.66 -1.07
CA LEU A 141 -6.12 4.64 -0.03
C LEU A 141 -7.55 4.37 0.45
N GLU A 142 -7.70 3.80 1.64
CA GLU A 142 -9.00 3.41 2.21
C GLU A 142 -9.46 4.39 3.30
N ARG A 143 -10.78 4.50 3.45
CA ARG A 143 -11.40 5.18 4.59
C ARG A 143 -11.34 4.28 5.85
N PRO A 144 -11.20 4.85 7.05
CA PRO A 144 -11.14 6.28 7.34
C PRO A 144 -9.83 6.96 6.91
N LEU A 145 -8.67 6.31 7.10
CA LEU A 145 -7.39 6.83 6.61
C LEU A 145 -6.24 5.79 6.69
N SER A 146 -6.18 4.90 5.71
CA SER A 146 -5.07 3.94 5.58
C SER A 146 -4.53 3.91 4.15
N VAL A 147 -3.22 3.68 4.02
CA VAL A 147 -2.59 3.37 2.74
C VAL A 147 -2.10 1.93 2.77
N LYS A 148 -2.57 1.11 1.83
CA LYS A 148 -2.09 -0.26 1.63
C LYS A 148 -1.17 -0.34 0.43
N TYR A 149 -0.10 -1.12 0.56
CA TYR A 149 0.73 -1.61 -0.52
C TYR A 149 0.55 -3.11 -0.60
N ILE A 150 0.26 -3.64 -1.77
CA ILE A 150 -0.13 -5.03 -1.96
C ILE A 150 0.67 -5.61 -3.13
N ASP A 151 1.29 -6.75 -2.89
CA ASP A 151 1.87 -7.59 -3.94
C ASP A 151 0.75 -8.24 -4.74
N LYS A 152 0.64 -7.88 -6.02
CA LYS A 152 -0.51 -8.26 -6.85
C LYS A 152 -0.57 -9.75 -7.11
N GLU A 153 0.58 -10.38 -7.41
CA GLU A 153 0.66 -11.81 -7.70
C GLU A 153 0.20 -12.65 -6.51
N THR A 154 0.75 -12.37 -5.33
CA THR A 154 0.39 -13.09 -4.09
C THR A 154 -1.06 -12.83 -3.71
N PHE A 155 -1.54 -11.59 -3.86
CA PHE A 155 -2.92 -11.25 -3.54
C PHE A 155 -3.93 -11.99 -4.43
N ASP A 156 -3.71 -12.02 -5.74
CA ASP A 156 -4.59 -12.70 -6.69
C ASP A 156 -4.59 -14.23 -6.49
N MET A 157 -3.42 -14.81 -6.20
CA MET A 157 -3.29 -16.21 -5.83
C MET A 157 -4.14 -16.56 -4.59
N LEU A 158 -3.99 -15.78 -3.51
CA LEU A 158 -4.70 -16.01 -2.25
C LEU A 158 -6.21 -15.77 -2.38
N LYS A 159 -6.62 -14.78 -3.16
CA LYS A 159 -8.04 -14.50 -3.46
C LYS A 159 -8.68 -15.65 -4.21
N THR A 160 -7.97 -16.23 -5.18
CA THR A 160 -8.43 -17.40 -5.94
C THR A 160 -8.59 -18.60 -5.01
N ALA A 161 -7.59 -18.89 -4.18
CA ALA A 161 -7.63 -19.99 -3.21
C ALA A 161 -8.80 -19.84 -2.21
N ALA A 162 -9.05 -18.64 -1.71
CA ALA A 162 -10.16 -18.36 -0.81
C ALA A 162 -11.54 -18.55 -1.47
N THR A 163 -11.68 -18.15 -2.74
CA THR A 163 -12.92 -18.32 -3.51
C THR A 163 -13.22 -19.81 -3.73
N VAL A 164 -12.19 -20.58 -4.07
CA VAL A 164 -12.30 -22.04 -4.21
C VAL A 164 -12.72 -22.69 -2.88
N GLN A 165 -12.07 -22.35 -1.77
CA GLN A 165 -12.42 -22.89 -0.45
C GLN A 165 -13.88 -22.59 -0.07
N LYS A 166 -14.34 -21.35 -0.27
CA LYS A 166 -15.72 -20.97 0.01
C LYS A 166 -16.73 -21.80 -0.80
N SER A 167 -16.43 -22.03 -2.08
CA SER A 167 -17.29 -22.87 -2.93
C SER A 167 -17.36 -24.33 -2.44
N PHE A 168 -16.26 -24.88 -1.91
CA PHE A 168 -16.27 -26.22 -1.30
C PHE A 168 -17.08 -26.26 0.00
N GLU A 169 -16.97 -25.24 0.85
CA GLU A 169 -17.75 -25.16 2.10
C GLU A 169 -19.25 -25.04 1.81
N GLU A 170 -19.64 -24.25 0.81
CA GLU A 170 -21.03 -24.13 0.34
C GLU A 170 -21.55 -25.48 -0.20
N GLN A 171 -20.74 -26.22 -0.96
CA GLN A 171 -21.10 -27.57 -1.45
C GLN A 171 -21.21 -28.60 -0.32
N ASN A 172 -20.33 -28.56 0.68
CA ASN A 172 -20.38 -29.46 1.83
C ASN A 172 -21.62 -29.18 2.69
N LEU A 173 -21.96 -27.90 2.90
CA LEU A 173 -23.18 -27.52 3.59
C LEU A 173 -24.42 -28.03 2.83
N GLN A 174 -24.46 -27.84 1.50
CA GLN A 174 -25.57 -28.34 0.69
C GLN A 174 -25.71 -29.85 0.79
N SER A 175 -24.61 -30.60 0.66
CA SER A 175 -24.61 -32.06 0.78
C SER A 175 -25.12 -32.53 2.15
N PHE A 176 -24.71 -31.86 3.23
CA PHE A 176 -25.20 -32.14 4.58
C PHE A 176 -26.70 -31.85 4.74
N LEU A 177 -27.19 -30.75 4.16
CA LEU A 177 -28.62 -30.42 4.21
C LEU A 177 -29.47 -31.42 3.41
N ASP A 178 -28.94 -31.97 2.32
CA ASP A 178 -29.62 -32.99 1.50
C ASP A 178 -29.76 -34.36 2.22
N GLU A 179 -29.10 -34.56 3.37
CA GLU A 179 -29.24 -35.75 4.23
C GLU A 179 -30.47 -35.70 5.15
N PHE A 180 -31.19 -34.58 5.23
CA PHE A 180 -32.42 -34.39 6.02
C PHE A 180 -33.67 -34.25 5.14
#